data_AF-A0A965L3P4-F1
#
_entry.id   AF-A0A965L3P4-F1
#
_cell.length_a   1.000
_cell.length_b   1.000
_cell.length_c   1.000
_cell.angle_alpha   90.00
_cell.angle_beta   90.00
_cell.angle_gamma   90.00
#
_symmetry.space_group_name_H-M   'P 1'
#
loop_
_entity.id
_entity.type
_entity.pdbx_description
1 polymer ?
#
loop_
_entity_poly.entity_id
_entity_poly.type
_entity_poly.pdbx_seq_one_letter_code
_entity_poly.pdbx_strand_id
1 'polypeptide(L)'
;ACDPKLKSYLAYCQSDENDFNAPYSGRYIGSLVADFHRNLIKGGIYIYPAVHAHPAGRLRLLYECNPLAFIAEKSGGLATTGQERILALKPTSLHQRVPYFVGSKNMVEKAMSLLK
;
A
#
# COMPACT_ATOMS: atom_id res chain seq x y z
N ALA A 1 -3.60 -8.40 -15.78
CA ALA A 1 -3.91 -6.97 -15.93
C ALA A 1 -4.04 -6.32 -14.54
N CYS A 2 -3.73 -5.02 -14.42
CA CYS A 2 -3.92 -4.26 -13.18
C CYS A 2 -5.42 -3.99 -12.94
N ASP A 3 -5.87 -4.10 -11.69
CA ASP A 3 -7.26 -3.87 -11.27
C ASP A 3 -7.77 -2.50 -11.78
N PRO A 4 -8.90 -2.43 -12.52
CA PRO A 4 -9.48 -1.16 -12.96
C PRO A 4 -9.64 -0.12 -11.84
N LYS A 5 -10.00 -0.55 -10.63
CA LYS A 5 -10.17 0.33 -9.48
C LYS A 5 -8.86 0.97 -9.02
N LEU A 6 -7.78 0.18 -9.04
CA LEU A 6 -6.45 0.70 -8.75
C LEU A 6 -5.99 1.69 -9.83
N LYS A 7 -6.36 1.46 -11.10
CA LYS A 7 -6.09 2.43 -12.17
C LYS A 7 -6.79 3.77 -11.91
N SER A 8 -8.00 3.77 -11.36
CA SER A 8 -8.69 5.00 -10.96
C SER A 8 -7.94 5.76 -9.86
N TYR A 9 -7.36 5.07 -8.88
CA TYR A 9 -6.51 5.72 -7.88
C TYR A 9 -5.22 6.29 -8.48
N LEU A 10 -4.61 5.59 -9.45
CA LEU A 10 -3.44 6.11 -10.16
C LEU A 10 -3.80 7.35 -11.00
N ALA A 11 -4.94 7.34 -11.68
CA ALA A 11 -5.43 8.50 -12.43
C ALA A 11 -5.72 9.69 -11.49
N TYR A 12 -6.33 9.44 -10.33
CA TYR A 12 -6.50 10.43 -9.26
C TYR A 12 -5.16 11.03 -8.80
N CYS A 13 -4.12 10.20 -8.64
CA CYS A 13 -2.80 10.70 -8.26
C CYS A 13 -2.12 11.52 -9.38
N GLN A 14 -2.52 11.33 -10.63
CA GLN A 14 -1.95 11.98 -11.81
C GLN A 14 -2.72 13.24 -12.24
N SER A 15 -3.93 13.45 -11.72
CA SER A 15 -4.75 14.63 -12.02
C SER A 15 -4.45 15.79 -11.06
N ASP A 16 -4.97 16.97 -11.39
CA ASP A 16 -5.00 18.12 -10.48
C ASP A 16 -6.24 18.10 -9.57
N GLU A 17 -7.24 17.27 -9.91
CA GLU A 17 -8.46 17.03 -9.12
C GLU A 17 -8.19 16.02 -7.98
N ASN A 18 -7.27 16.37 -7.09
CA ASN A 18 -6.89 15.57 -5.94
C ASN A 18 -6.63 16.42 -4.70
N ASP A 19 -6.47 15.77 -3.54
CA ASP A 19 -6.27 16.46 -2.26
C ASP A 19 -4.99 17.34 -2.21
N PHE A 20 -4.06 17.14 -3.14
CA PHE A 20 -2.82 17.90 -3.28
C PHE A 20 -2.92 19.05 -4.31
N ASN A 21 -4.00 19.11 -5.10
CA ASN A 21 -4.24 20.08 -6.18
C ASN A 21 -3.12 20.16 -7.24
N ALA A 22 -2.36 19.07 -7.38
CA ALA A 22 -1.31 18.90 -8.36
C ALA A 22 -0.99 17.41 -8.51
N PRO A 23 -0.31 16.98 -9.58
CA PRO A 23 0.05 15.57 -9.74
C PRO A 23 1.07 15.15 -8.68
N TYR A 24 0.85 13.99 -8.07
CA TYR A 24 1.81 13.42 -7.12
C TYR A 24 3.08 12.95 -7.84
N SER A 25 4.23 13.06 -7.16
CA SER A 25 5.49 12.52 -7.67
C SER A 25 5.56 10.99 -7.53
N GLY A 26 5.63 10.27 -8.65
CA GLY A 26 5.87 8.83 -8.66
C GLY A 26 7.33 8.46 -8.36
N ARG A 27 7.56 7.54 -7.42
CA ARG A 27 8.88 6.99 -7.07
C ARG A 27 8.78 5.51 -6.74
N TYR A 28 9.63 4.68 -7.34
CA TYR A 28 9.68 3.25 -7.10
C TYR A 28 11.13 2.76 -7.23
N ILE A 29 11.74 2.39 -6.10
CA ILE A 29 13.13 1.90 -6.05
C ILE A 29 13.15 0.40 -6.35
N GLY A 30 12.11 -0.34 -5.95
CA GLY A 30 12.03 -1.80 -6.08
C GLY A 30 12.60 -2.56 -4.89
N SER A 31 13.04 -1.85 -3.85
CA SER A 31 13.38 -2.40 -2.54
C SER A 31 12.32 -1.98 -1.54
N LEU A 32 11.59 -2.97 -0.99
CA LEU A 32 10.50 -2.73 -0.02
C LEU A 32 10.96 -1.83 1.13
N VAL A 33 12.15 -2.12 1.69
CA VAL A 33 12.69 -1.35 2.82
C VAL A 33 13.01 0.08 2.42
N ALA A 34 13.64 0.29 1.26
CA ALA A 34 14.01 1.63 0.81
C ALA A 34 12.78 2.49 0.47
N ASP A 35 11.81 1.91 -0.24
CA ASP A 35 10.55 2.59 -0.58
C ASP A 35 9.73 2.91 0.67
N PHE A 36 9.64 1.98 1.63
CA PHE A 36 8.98 2.20 2.91
C PHE A 36 9.66 3.31 3.72
N HIS A 37 10.99 3.26 3.88
CA HIS A 37 11.75 4.23 4.66
C HIS A 37 11.60 5.65 4.10
N ARG A 38 11.62 5.81 2.77
CA ARG A 38 11.37 7.10 2.14
C ARG A 38 9.97 7.62 2.48
N ASN A 39 8.94 6.78 2.34
CA ASN A 39 7.56 7.17 2.63
C ASN A 39 7.36 7.48 4.13
N LEU A 40 8.09 6.83 5.03
CA LEU A 40 8.05 7.12 6.46
C LEU A 40 8.54 8.55 6.77
N ILE A 41 9.55 9.04 6.04
CA ILE A 41 10.13 10.38 6.26
C ILE A 41 9.39 11.46 5.48
N LYS A 42 9.06 11.20 4.21
CA LYS A 42 8.51 12.20 3.28
C LYS A 42 6.99 12.16 3.16
N GLY A 43 6.34 11.16 3.75
CA GLY A 43 4.96 10.83 3.46
C GLY A 43 4.81 10.17 2.08
N GLY A 44 3.57 9.84 1.74
CA GLY A 44 3.23 9.12 0.51
C GLY A 44 2.65 7.74 0.78
N ILE A 45 2.40 7.00 -0.30
CA ILE A 45 1.87 5.64 -0.26
C ILE A 45 2.77 4.70 -1.06
N TYR A 46 2.95 3.48 -0.55
CA TYR A 46 3.55 2.36 -1.27
C TYR A 46 2.46 1.33 -1.55
N ILE A 47 2.41 0.84 -2.79
CA ILE A 47 1.37 -0.08 -3.26
C ILE A 47 2.03 -1.29 -3.93
N TYR A 48 1.73 -2.48 -3.41
CA TYR A 48 2.07 -3.77 -3.99
C TYR A 48 0.81 -4.64 -4.07
N PRO A 49 0.00 -4.47 -5.12
CA PRO A 49 -1.33 -5.08 -5.19
C PRO A 49 -1.26 -6.56 -5.57
N ALA A 50 -2.39 -7.26 -5.47
CA ALA A 50 -2.56 -8.51 -6.19
C ALA A 50 -2.50 -8.26 -7.71
N VAL A 51 -1.90 -9.20 -8.43
CA VAL A 51 -1.88 -9.20 -9.90
C VAL A 51 -2.25 -10.59 -10.39
N HIS A 52 -2.64 -10.73 -11.66
CA HIS A 52 -3.06 -12.03 -12.22
C HIS A 52 -2.05 -13.17 -11.98
N ALA A 53 -0.74 -12.90 -12.07
CA ALA A 53 0.31 -13.89 -11.81
C ALA A 53 0.49 -14.21 -10.30
N HIS A 54 0.04 -13.31 -9.42
CA HIS A 54 0.17 -13.41 -7.97
C HIS A 54 -1.12 -12.92 -7.30
N PRO A 55 -2.20 -13.72 -7.36
CA PRO A 55 -3.52 -13.30 -6.89
C PRO A 55 -3.57 -13.08 -5.37
N ALA A 56 -2.70 -13.75 -4.61
CA ALA A 56 -2.51 -13.51 -3.18
C ALA A 56 -1.52 -12.37 -2.87
N GLY A 57 -1.05 -11.61 -3.87
CA GLY A 57 0.06 -10.67 -3.73
C GLY A 57 1.43 -11.36 -3.67
N ARG A 58 2.50 -10.56 -3.58
CA ARG A 58 3.88 -11.09 -3.55
C ARG A 58 4.57 -10.97 -2.20
N LEU A 59 4.21 -10.01 -1.35
CA LEU A 59 4.89 -9.82 -0.07
C LEU A 59 4.35 -10.80 0.97
N ARG A 60 5.22 -11.34 1.82
CA ARG A 60 4.89 -12.27 2.89
C ARG A 60 4.39 -11.52 4.11
N LEU A 61 3.28 -12.00 4.65
CA LEU A 61 2.59 -11.40 5.79
C LEU A 61 3.52 -11.30 7.01
N LEU A 62 4.15 -12.41 7.41
CA LEU A 62 4.84 -12.51 8.70
C LEU A 62 6.10 -11.64 8.81
N TYR A 63 6.94 -11.63 7.79
CA TYR A 63 8.30 -11.07 7.89
C TYR A 63 8.60 -9.96 6.87
N GLU A 64 7.62 -9.55 6.07
CA GLU A 64 7.72 -8.35 5.23
C GLU A 64 6.62 -7.35 5.61
N CYS A 65 5.36 -7.76 5.59
CA CYS A 65 4.23 -6.85 5.81
C CYS A 65 4.04 -6.49 7.29
N ASN A 66 3.98 -7.47 8.20
CA ASN A 66 3.69 -7.24 9.62
C ASN A 66 4.70 -6.32 10.32
N PRO A 67 6.03 -6.48 10.15
CA PRO A 67 6.99 -5.60 10.81
C PRO A 67 6.85 -4.14 10.34
N LEU A 68 6.70 -3.93 9.04
CA LEU A 68 6.58 -2.58 8.47
C LEU A 68 5.21 -1.96 8.76
N ALA A 69 4.15 -2.76 8.81
CA ALA A 69 2.83 -2.31 9.23
C ALA A 69 2.84 -1.82 10.68
N PHE A 70 3.50 -2.54 11.58
CA PHE A 70 3.67 -2.11 12.97
C PHE A 70 4.38 -0.75 13.06
N ILE A 71 5.49 -0.58 12.33
CA ILE A 71 6.23 0.70 12.31
C ILE A 71 5.35 1.82 11.73
N ALA A 72 4.66 1.57 10.61
CA ALA A 72 3.78 2.54 9.97
C ALA A 72 2.70 3.04 10.93
N GLU A 73 1.98 2.12 11.57
CA GLU A 73 0.87 2.45 12.47
C GLU A 73 1.35 3.15 13.73
N LYS A 74 2.51 2.77 14.29
CA LYS A 74 3.13 3.49 15.41
C LYS A 74 3.59 4.89 15.03
N SER A 75 3.80 5.14 13.75
CA SER A 75 4.16 6.45 13.20
C SER A 75 2.94 7.24 12.69
N GLY A 76 1.71 6.77 12.98
CA GLY A 76 0.46 7.43 12.56
C GLY A 76 0.01 7.13 11.13
N GLY A 77 0.71 6.23 10.42
CA GLY A 77 0.33 5.74 9.10
C GLY A 77 -0.71 4.60 9.15
N LEU A 78 -0.98 4.02 8.00
CA LEU A 78 -1.89 2.87 7.84
C LEU A 78 -1.25 1.80 6.95
N ALA A 79 -1.51 0.53 7.26
CA ALA A 79 -1.15 -0.61 6.42
C ALA A 79 -2.35 -1.56 6.22
N THR A 80 -2.67 -1.87 4.96
CA THR A 80 -3.85 -2.67 4.59
C THR A 80 -3.57 -3.57 3.38
N THR A 81 -4.37 -4.62 3.21
CA THR A 81 -4.45 -5.38 1.95
C THR A 81 -5.24 -4.65 0.86
N GLY A 82 -5.88 -3.52 1.19
CA GLY A 82 -6.89 -2.85 0.39
C GLY A 82 -8.31 -3.12 0.88
N GLN A 83 -8.49 -4.19 1.67
CA GLN A 83 -9.77 -4.57 2.28
C GLN A 83 -9.67 -4.64 3.81
N GLU A 84 -8.60 -5.25 4.33
CA GLU A 84 -8.42 -5.50 5.76
C GLU A 84 -7.09 -4.91 6.26
N ARG A 85 -7.03 -4.58 7.55
CA ARG A 85 -5.81 -4.06 8.19
C ARG A 85 -4.77 -5.18 8.33
N ILE A 86 -3.50 -4.90 8.01
CA ILE A 86 -2.45 -5.93 7.98
C ILE A 86 -2.28 -6.62 9.33
N LEU A 87 -2.20 -5.85 10.42
CA LEU A 87 -2.03 -6.42 11.77
C LEU A 87 -3.30 -7.09 12.33
N ALA A 88 -4.44 -6.99 11.66
CA ALA A 88 -5.66 -7.70 12.05
C ALA A 88 -5.71 -9.13 11.47
N LEU A 89 -4.91 -9.42 10.44
CA LEU A 89 -4.88 -10.72 9.79
C LEU A 89 -4.21 -11.77 10.70
N LYS A 90 -4.90 -12.90 10.91
CA LYS A 90 -4.30 -14.08 11.53
C LYS A 90 -3.60 -14.93 10.45
N PRO A 91 -2.28 -15.13 10.53
CA PRO A 91 -1.57 -15.93 9.54
C PRO A 91 -2.01 -17.40 9.58
N THR A 92 -2.18 -18.02 8.41
CA THR A 92 -2.49 -19.45 8.26
C THR A 92 -1.31 -20.28 7.78
N SER A 93 -0.22 -19.63 7.35
CA SER A 93 1.01 -20.28 6.90
C SER A 93 2.23 -19.36 7.09
N LEU A 94 3.41 -19.95 7.30
CA LEU A 94 4.68 -19.23 7.44
C LEU A 94 5.00 -18.35 6.22
N HIS A 95 4.63 -18.79 5.02
CA HIS A 95 4.92 -18.09 3.77
C HIS A 95 3.68 -17.47 3.11
N GLN A 96 2.62 -17.25 3.89
CA GLN A 96 1.40 -16.57 3.41
C GLN A 96 1.77 -15.23 2.79
N ARG A 97 1.26 -14.98 1.58
CA ARG A 97 1.42 -13.70 0.88
C ARG A 97 0.14 -12.89 0.95
N VAL A 98 0.29 -11.57 0.89
CA VAL A 98 -0.83 -10.63 0.86
C VAL A 98 -0.56 -9.47 -0.11
N PRO A 99 -1.60 -8.85 -0.69
CA PRO A 99 -1.51 -7.50 -1.22
C PRO A 99 -1.12 -6.52 -0.11
N TYR A 100 -0.46 -5.42 -0.45
CA TYR A 100 0.09 -4.53 0.56
C TYR A 100 0.02 -3.07 0.12
N PHE A 101 -0.62 -2.26 0.95
CA PHE A 101 -0.72 -0.82 0.82
C PHE A 101 -0.28 -0.22 2.15
N VAL A 102 0.76 0.61 2.15
CA VAL A 102 1.29 1.20 3.38
C VAL A 102 1.76 2.64 3.17
N GLY A 103 1.52 3.51 4.15
CA GLY A 103 2.04 4.87 4.14
C GLY A 103 1.18 5.85 4.93
N SER A 104 1.15 7.11 4.47
CA SER A 104 0.34 8.18 5.05
C SER A 104 -1.14 7.78 5.07
N LYS A 105 -1.75 7.88 6.27
CA LYS A 105 -3.12 7.42 6.54
C LYS A 105 -4.13 7.90 5.48
N ASN A 106 -4.18 9.20 5.21
CA ASN A 106 -5.15 9.79 4.29
C ASN A 106 -5.02 9.24 2.86
N MET A 107 -3.79 9.02 2.37
CA MET A 107 -3.58 8.46 1.03
C MET A 107 -3.99 6.98 0.96
N VAL A 108 -3.70 6.21 2.01
CA VAL A 108 -4.11 4.80 2.09
C VAL A 108 -5.64 4.69 2.16
N GLU A 109 -6.31 5.52 2.96
CA GLU A 109 -7.77 5.56 3.04
C GLU A 109 -8.41 5.99 1.71
N LYS A 110 -7.82 6.97 1.02
CA LYS A 110 -8.26 7.38 -0.31
C LYS A 110 -8.14 6.24 -1.32
N ALA A 111 -7.01 5.52 -1.33
CA ALA A 111 -6.84 4.33 -2.18
C ALA A 111 -7.93 3.28 -1.87
N MET A 112 -8.15 2.96 -0.58
CA MET A 112 -9.20 2.02 -0.17
C MET A 112 -10.60 2.44 -0.62
N SER A 113 -10.93 3.74 -0.59
CA SER A 113 -12.25 4.24 -1.01
C SER A 113 -12.56 3.96 -2.48
N LEU A 114 -11.53 3.92 -3.33
CA LEU A 114 -11.68 3.64 -4.76
C LEU A 114 -11.60 2.15 -5.08
N LEU A 115 -11.03 1.33 -4.18
CA LEU A 115 -10.97 -0.13 -4.29
C LEU A 115 -12.27 -0.83 -3.86
N LYS A 116 -13.14 -0.13 -3.11
CA LYS A 116 -14.47 -0.63 -2.72
C LYS A 116 -15.42 -0.77 -3.90
#